data_AF-A0A8B6FI63-F1
#
_entry.id   AF-A0A8B6FI63-F1
#
_cell.length_a   1.000
_cell.length_b   1.000
_cell.length_c   1.000
_cell.angle_alpha   90.00
_cell.angle_beta   90.00
_cell.angle_gamma   90.00
#
_symmetry.space_group_name_H-M   'P 1'
#
loop_
_entity.id
_entity.type
_entity.pdbx_description
1 polymer ?
#
loop_
_entity_poly.entity_id
_entity_poly.type
_entity_poly.pdbx_seq_one_letter_code
_entity_poly.pdbx_strand_id
1 'polypeptide(L)'
;MDAPMENVIFAFKSEIIKNSKDINDFTCLLQLTDENKFFSLQKTYGLQETISYIHGCLNTSKLRIEGLILLEKLTEQCVTEVFTQNAVTWTKFIVQCLESHDPVEVKRLSCCVGCKIIPLTVNFTALSKDIISVLPQLLATLIAASSEWLTASLKLLGVCIQSYPGPCGTFKTKLDVMVTELFKEQSVPKEAIALYVLLARVGGGGNKGIHFTEAWSNKFQQIITSLTEVVNLLYNGLNIPELESTFSVQVLPMRELPETYTNRFNILSSYHHTYCLCLQELLSQPFPAPVKIPVSDVIRLVTKVLSVNIRDLKRLLLSGYISTLHSDAVLCLHSLISRCKTLLLPYSKTIITVMVKELMLLELKLFMVRTGPTGIKIEKENYEVDCGKTVTLECVLIGISNSKAVCWHRIKENTKMDDIIIDGSKYMGSNVTNPSLVIVNVNENDTGFYFCTAKVEDREVTGEKVSVSVQGIKMASLKYKVDYSRATKLMCTFFRSPRSMSVCWYRHSLDSTTQRIVIDSSKYKGSTLDDPSLEIVNVNENDTGSYFCTATFSGNEELRGDTVSVLVQGM
;
A
#
# COMPACT_ATOMS: atom_id res chain seq x y z
N MET A 1 54.59 -13.88 40.13
CA MET A 1 53.53 -13.20 40.91
C MET A 1 52.28 -13.28 40.08
N ASP A 2 51.72 -14.48 40.09
CA ASP A 2 50.46 -14.87 39.48
C ASP A 2 49.32 -14.53 40.45
N ALA A 3 48.14 -14.21 39.90
CA ALA A 3 46.88 -13.79 40.53
C ALA A 3 46.63 -12.27 40.47
N PRO A 4 45.84 -11.83 39.47
CA PRO A 4 44.55 -11.21 39.82
C PRO A 4 43.39 -11.51 38.84
N MET A 5 43.46 -12.55 37.99
CA MET A 5 42.39 -12.82 37.01
C MET A 5 41.42 -13.96 37.39
N GLU A 6 41.84 -14.92 38.24
CA GLU A 6 40.95 -16.00 38.75
C GLU A 6 39.91 -15.46 39.75
N ASN A 7 40.23 -14.40 40.49
CA ASN A 7 39.33 -13.79 41.47
C ASN A 7 38.17 -13.01 40.85
N VAL A 8 38.28 -12.60 39.58
CA VAL A 8 37.21 -11.88 38.89
C VAL A 8 36.04 -12.82 38.61
N ILE A 9 36.30 -14.06 38.18
CA ILE A 9 35.23 -15.05 37.91
C ILE A 9 34.56 -15.49 39.21
N PHE A 10 35.30 -15.67 40.30
CA PHE A 10 34.70 -16.06 41.58
C PHE A 10 33.85 -14.94 42.20
N ALA A 11 34.26 -13.68 42.00
CA ALA A 11 33.43 -12.51 42.31
C ALA A 11 32.19 -12.43 41.40
N PHE A 12 32.37 -12.61 40.08
CA PHE A 12 31.29 -12.69 39.08
C PHE A 12 30.29 -13.82 39.38
N LYS A 13 30.76 -14.99 39.83
CA LYS A 13 29.96 -16.16 40.23
C LYS A 13 29.06 -15.82 41.43
N SER A 14 29.56 -14.99 42.36
CA SER A 14 28.79 -14.52 43.51
C SER A 14 27.76 -13.44 43.15
N GLU A 15 28.05 -12.60 42.15
CA GLU A 15 27.17 -11.54 41.64
C GLU A 15 26.03 -12.11 40.78
N ILE A 16 26.34 -13.06 39.88
CA ILE A 16 25.38 -13.78 39.02
C ILE A 16 24.36 -14.56 39.86
N ILE A 17 24.81 -15.18 40.96
CA ILE A 17 23.92 -15.93 41.87
C ILE A 17 23.05 -15.00 42.73
N LYS A 18 23.49 -13.74 42.98
CA LYS A 18 22.76 -12.78 43.84
C LYS A 18 21.80 -11.84 43.09
N ASN A 19 22.08 -11.48 41.83
CA ASN A 19 21.33 -10.43 41.09
C ASN A 19 20.45 -10.94 39.94
N SER A 20 19.96 -12.18 40.00
CA SER A 20 19.09 -12.82 38.98
C SER A 20 17.67 -12.23 38.85
N LYS A 21 17.48 -10.92 39.13
CA LYS A 21 16.19 -10.24 39.00
C LYS A 21 16.12 -9.17 37.91
N ASP A 22 17.24 -8.65 37.41
CA ASP A 22 17.22 -7.58 36.40
C ASP A 22 17.93 -7.96 35.09
N ILE A 23 17.13 -8.07 34.02
CA ILE A 23 17.54 -8.36 32.63
C ILE A 23 18.57 -7.35 32.08
N ASN A 24 18.61 -6.13 32.64
CA ASN A 24 19.50 -5.06 32.22
C ASN A 24 20.94 -5.27 32.71
N ASP A 25 21.14 -5.86 33.89
CA ASP A 25 22.48 -6.14 34.42
C ASP A 25 23.16 -7.27 33.62
N PHE A 26 22.39 -8.26 33.19
CA PHE A 26 22.88 -9.36 32.34
C PHE A 26 23.36 -8.88 30.96
N THR A 27 22.70 -7.88 30.38
CA THR A 27 23.08 -7.31 29.07
C THR A 27 24.37 -6.48 29.15
N CYS A 28 24.54 -5.73 30.25
CA CYS A 28 25.78 -4.99 30.54
C CYS A 28 26.96 -5.94 30.80
N LEU A 29 26.72 -7.04 31.51
CA LEU A 29 27.71 -8.10 31.74
C LEU A 29 28.15 -8.81 30.44
N LEU A 30 27.24 -8.98 29.48
CA LEU A 30 27.56 -9.53 28.15
C LEU A 30 28.46 -8.60 27.34
N GLN A 31 28.21 -7.28 27.36
CA GLN A 31 29.08 -6.30 26.71
C GLN A 31 30.50 -6.28 27.31
N LEU A 32 30.62 -6.34 28.63
CA LEU A 32 31.92 -6.42 29.32
C LEU A 32 32.69 -7.71 28.99
N THR A 33 31.96 -8.79 28.71
CA THR A 33 32.56 -10.09 28.32
C THR A 33 33.12 -10.05 26.89
N ASP A 34 32.50 -9.25 26.01
CA ASP A 34 32.89 -9.04 24.61
C ASP A 34 34.14 -8.17 24.49
N GLU A 35 34.15 -7.06 25.23
CA GLU A 35 35.21 -6.06 25.18
C GLU A 35 36.56 -6.61 25.67
N ASN A 36 36.53 -7.58 26.60
CA ASN A 36 37.73 -8.09 27.27
C ASN A 36 38.18 -9.49 26.81
N LYS A 37 37.47 -10.13 25.86
CA LYS A 37 37.78 -11.49 25.33
C LYS A 37 38.12 -12.53 26.41
N PHE A 38 37.38 -12.54 27.52
CA PHE A 38 37.72 -13.29 28.74
C PHE A 38 37.93 -14.79 28.53
N PHE A 39 37.27 -15.43 27.56
CA PHE A 39 37.40 -16.86 27.31
C PHE A 39 38.67 -17.25 26.54
N SER A 40 39.33 -16.29 25.87
CA SER A 40 40.57 -16.52 25.11
C SER A 40 41.84 -16.49 25.98
N LEU A 41 41.75 -15.91 27.18
CA LEU A 41 42.89 -15.62 28.06
C LEU A 41 43.00 -16.58 29.27
N GLN A 42 42.06 -17.51 29.45
CA GLN A 42 42.04 -18.42 30.59
C GLN A 42 42.86 -19.70 30.36
N LYS A 43 43.55 -20.16 31.41
CA LYS A 43 44.12 -21.52 31.46
C LYS A 43 42.97 -22.54 31.46
N THR A 44 43.23 -23.71 30.86
CA THR A 44 42.28 -24.79 30.54
C THR A 44 41.38 -25.27 31.71
N TYR A 45 41.79 -25.03 32.96
CA TYR A 45 41.08 -25.47 34.17
C TYR A 45 39.86 -24.58 34.54
N GLY A 46 39.97 -23.25 34.42
CA GLY A 46 38.87 -22.31 34.72
C GLY A 46 37.73 -22.35 33.68
N LEU A 47 38.07 -22.74 32.44
CA LEU A 47 37.11 -22.98 31.37
C LEU A 47 36.23 -24.21 31.65
N GLN A 48 36.77 -25.28 32.24
CA GLN A 48 36.01 -26.51 32.54
C GLN A 48 34.96 -26.33 33.65
N GLU A 49 35.26 -25.54 34.69
CA GLU A 49 34.26 -25.19 35.71
C GLU A 49 33.12 -24.36 35.13
N THR A 50 33.44 -23.40 34.26
CA THR A 50 32.45 -22.56 33.58
C THR A 50 31.58 -23.38 32.63
N ILE A 51 32.16 -24.35 31.91
CA ILE A 51 31.42 -25.29 31.06
C ILE A 51 30.51 -26.21 31.88
N SER A 52 30.98 -26.68 33.03
CA SER A 52 30.18 -27.50 33.94
C SER A 52 28.99 -26.71 34.51
N TYR A 53 29.19 -25.43 34.81
CA TYR A 53 28.10 -24.53 35.20
C TYR A 53 27.09 -24.32 34.06
N ILE A 54 27.56 -24.11 32.82
CA ILE A 54 26.70 -24.02 31.63
C ILE A 54 25.89 -25.31 31.45
N HIS A 55 26.52 -26.49 31.56
CA HIS A 55 25.82 -27.78 31.50
C HIS A 55 24.74 -27.90 32.59
N GLY A 56 25.03 -27.45 33.81
CA GLY A 56 24.05 -27.41 34.90
C GLY A 56 22.87 -26.46 34.65
N CYS A 57 23.15 -25.29 34.06
CA CYS A 57 22.13 -24.30 33.70
C CYS A 57 21.24 -24.80 32.55
N LEU A 58 21.81 -25.45 31.54
CA LEU A 58 21.06 -26.02 30.40
C LEU A 58 20.13 -27.17 30.84
N ASN A 59 20.53 -27.93 31.86
CA ASN A 59 19.70 -29.01 32.39
C ASN A 59 18.53 -28.49 33.25
N THR A 60 18.60 -27.24 33.73
CA THR A 60 17.58 -26.63 34.60
C THR A 60 16.65 -25.72 33.80
N SER A 61 15.34 -26.01 33.76
CA SER A 61 14.37 -25.27 32.92
C SER A 61 14.33 -23.76 33.15
N LYS A 62 14.54 -23.29 34.39
CA LYS A 62 14.50 -21.85 34.75
C LYS A 62 15.74 -21.07 34.31
N LEU A 63 16.90 -21.71 34.23
CA LEU A 63 18.19 -21.06 33.91
C LEU A 63 18.66 -21.36 32.48
N ARG A 64 17.81 -22.03 31.69
CA ARG A 64 18.15 -22.49 30.33
C ARG A 64 18.42 -21.34 29.37
N ILE A 65 17.74 -20.20 29.53
CA ILE A 65 17.97 -18.97 28.74
C ILE A 65 19.38 -18.42 29.02
N GLU A 66 19.73 -18.25 30.30
CA GLU A 66 21.04 -17.76 30.72
C GLU A 66 22.16 -18.69 30.26
N GLY A 67 21.96 -20.02 30.41
CA GLY A 67 22.89 -21.04 29.94
C GLY A 67 23.10 -21.03 28.42
N LEU A 68 22.05 -20.79 27.63
CA LEU A 68 22.15 -20.69 26.17
C LEU A 68 22.85 -19.42 25.70
N ILE A 69 22.62 -18.28 26.37
CA ILE A 69 23.32 -17.03 26.04
C ILE A 69 24.80 -17.12 26.39
N LEU A 70 25.13 -17.71 27.54
CA LEU A 70 26.51 -18.00 27.92
C LEU A 70 27.17 -18.98 26.94
N LEU A 71 26.44 -20.00 26.48
CA LEU A 71 26.92 -20.93 25.47
C LEU A 71 27.16 -20.24 24.12
N GLU A 72 26.25 -19.36 23.69
CA GLU A 72 26.41 -18.56 22.47
C GLU A 72 27.72 -17.77 22.53
N LYS A 73 27.96 -17.08 23.64
CA LYS A 73 29.15 -16.25 23.83
C LYS A 73 30.43 -17.06 23.93
N LEU A 74 30.36 -18.21 24.62
CA LEU A 74 31.48 -19.14 24.73
C LEU A 74 31.86 -19.70 23.36
N THR A 75 30.90 -20.01 22.49
CA THR A 75 31.20 -20.51 21.14
C THR A 75 31.92 -19.49 20.24
N GLU A 76 31.77 -18.19 20.49
CA GLU A 76 32.48 -17.13 19.74
C GLU A 76 33.93 -16.93 20.18
N GLN A 77 34.27 -17.30 21.41
CA GLN A 77 35.57 -17.01 22.03
C GLN A 77 36.37 -18.27 22.41
N CYS A 78 35.92 -19.46 21.99
CA CYS A 78 36.52 -20.74 22.37
C CYS A 78 37.88 -21.04 21.72
N VAL A 79 38.76 -21.68 22.51
CA VAL A 79 39.97 -22.36 22.03
C VAL A 79 39.60 -23.71 21.40
N THR A 80 40.26 -24.08 20.29
CA THR A 80 39.90 -25.25 19.46
C THR A 80 39.86 -26.59 20.21
N GLU A 81 40.70 -26.80 21.22
CA GLU A 81 40.72 -28.04 22.04
C GLU A 81 39.50 -28.20 22.96
N VAL A 82 39.02 -27.11 23.55
CA VAL A 82 37.84 -27.14 24.44
C VAL A 82 36.57 -27.33 23.62
N PHE A 83 36.54 -26.76 22.42
CA PHE A 83 35.45 -26.93 21.47
C PHE A 83 35.36 -28.38 20.99
N THR A 84 36.48 -29.03 20.67
CA THR A 84 36.45 -30.43 20.20
C THR A 84 35.96 -31.41 21.27
N GLN A 85 36.23 -31.16 22.54
CA GLN A 85 35.77 -32.04 23.62
C GLN A 85 34.27 -31.88 23.93
N ASN A 86 33.68 -30.70 23.71
CA ASN A 86 32.33 -30.39 24.19
C ASN A 86 31.29 -30.11 23.09
N ALA A 87 31.67 -30.00 21.82
CA ALA A 87 30.74 -29.67 20.74
C ALA A 87 29.60 -30.70 20.57
N VAL A 88 29.89 -32.00 20.77
CA VAL A 88 28.89 -33.07 20.67
C VAL A 88 27.89 -33.01 21.83
N THR A 89 28.35 -32.76 23.05
CA THR A 89 27.47 -32.60 24.22
C THR A 89 26.61 -31.35 24.11
N TRP A 90 27.15 -30.23 23.66
CA TRP A 90 26.37 -29.02 23.39
C TRP A 90 25.32 -29.23 22.30
N THR A 91 25.65 -29.97 21.24
CA THR A 91 24.68 -30.31 20.19
C THR A 91 23.54 -31.19 20.73
N LYS A 92 23.84 -32.15 21.61
CA LYS A 92 22.81 -32.96 22.30
C LYS A 92 21.94 -32.11 23.24
N PHE A 93 22.52 -31.15 23.96
CA PHE A 93 21.75 -30.21 24.77
C PHE A 93 20.82 -29.33 23.93
N ILE A 94 21.25 -28.90 22.75
CA ILE A 94 20.39 -28.17 21.80
C ILE A 94 19.19 -29.03 21.39
N VAL A 95 19.41 -30.30 21.03
CA VAL A 95 18.30 -31.24 20.71
C VAL A 95 17.35 -31.38 21.90
N GLN A 96 17.87 -31.57 23.11
CA GLN A 96 17.07 -31.70 24.33
C GLN A 96 16.23 -30.44 24.62
N CYS A 97 16.80 -29.25 24.43
CA CYS A 97 16.08 -27.99 24.61
C CYS A 97 14.96 -27.85 23.57
N LEU A 98 15.19 -28.27 22.32
CA LEU A 98 14.19 -28.23 21.24
C LEU A 98 13.05 -29.22 21.45
N GLU A 99 13.32 -30.42 21.99
CA GLU A 99 12.31 -31.45 22.30
C GLU A 99 11.45 -31.11 23.51
N SER A 100 11.96 -30.28 24.43
CA SER A 100 11.26 -29.94 25.65
C SER A 100 10.13 -28.91 25.46
N HIS A 101 9.17 -28.88 26.40
CA HIS A 101 8.05 -27.92 26.44
C HIS A 101 8.50 -26.55 26.96
N ASP A 102 9.60 -26.04 26.41
CA ASP A 102 10.18 -24.76 26.80
C ASP A 102 9.54 -23.57 26.06
N PRO A 103 9.71 -22.35 26.61
CA PRO A 103 9.34 -21.10 25.94
C PRO A 103 9.94 -20.95 24.53
N VAL A 104 9.26 -20.21 23.67
CA VAL A 104 9.64 -19.98 22.27
C VAL A 104 11.03 -19.31 22.16
N GLU A 105 11.39 -18.47 23.12
CA GLU A 105 12.68 -17.79 23.21
C GLU A 105 13.84 -18.77 23.38
N VAL A 106 13.66 -19.83 24.19
CA VAL A 106 14.65 -20.88 24.41
C VAL A 106 14.88 -21.66 23.11
N LYS A 107 13.81 -21.96 22.36
CA LYS A 107 13.90 -22.67 21.08
C LYS A 107 14.58 -21.82 20.02
N ARG A 108 14.30 -20.52 19.97
CA ARG A 108 14.94 -19.56 19.06
C ARG A 108 16.44 -19.40 19.35
N LEU A 109 16.82 -19.24 20.62
CA LEU A 109 18.22 -19.13 21.04
C LEU A 109 18.98 -20.45 20.80
N SER A 110 18.35 -21.59 21.10
CA SER A 110 18.91 -22.92 20.79
C SER A 110 19.24 -23.07 19.31
N CYS A 111 18.37 -22.59 18.42
CA CYS A 111 18.62 -22.57 16.98
C CYS A 111 19.77 -21.64 16.58
N CYS A 112 19.90 -20.46 17.22
CA CYS A 112 20.99 -19.50 16.98
C CYS A 112 22.35 -20.09 17.36
N VAL A 113 22.44 -20.69 18.56
CA VAL A 113 23.64 -21.37 19.04
C VAL A 113 24.00 -22.54 18.11
N GLY A 114 23.01 -23.33 17.69
CA GLY A 114 23.21 -24.41 16.72
C GLY A 114 23.80 -23.91 15.40
N CYS A 115 23.35 -22.76 14.89
CA CYS A 115 23.88 -22.17 13.66
C CYS A 115 25.37 -21.79 13.76
N LYS A 116 25.87 -21.52 14.97
CA LYS A 116 27.29 -21.20 15.21
C LYS A 116 28.14 -22.45 15.41
N ILE A 117 27.63 -23.44 16.16
CA ILE A 117 28.37 -24.66 16.48
C ILE A 117 28.53 -25.56 15.26
N ILE A 118 27.45 -25.80 14.49
CA ILE A 118 27.44 -26.81 13.42
C ILE A 118 28.48 -26.53 12.31
N PRO A 119 28.63 -25.31 11.76
CA PRO A 119 29.67 -25.02 10.77
C PRO A 119 31.09 -25.27 11.26
N LEU A 120 31.38 -24.92 12.52
CA LEU A 120 32.71 -25.06 13.12
C LEU A 120 33.13 -26.53 13.27
N THR A 121 32.17 -27.44 13.33
CA THR A 121 32.44 -28.87 13.49
C THR A 121 32.92 -29.56 12.22
N VAL A 122 32.59 -29.01 11.04
CA VAL A 122 33.02 -29.55 9.74
C VAL A 122 34.54 -29.46 9.56
N ASN A 123 35.18 -28.49 10.22
CA ASN A 123 36.63 -28.31 10.20
C ASN A 123 37.40 -29.46 10.89
N PHE A 124 36.72 -30.30 11.68
CA PHE A 124 37.33 -31.40 12.43
C PHE A 124 36.71 -32.75 12.05
N THR A 125 37.50 -33.61 11.40
CA THR A 125 37.04 -34.90 10.85
C THR A 125 36.62 -35.95 11.88
N ALA A 126 37.06 -35.82 13.14
CA ALA A 126 36.61 -36.70 14.23
C ALA A 126 35.21 -36.32 14.73
N LEU A 127 34.94 -35.02 14.91
CA LEU A 127 33.66 -34.51 15.41
C LEU A 127 32.54 -34.64 14.38
N SER A 128 32.88 -34.57 13.11
CA SER A 128 31.91 -34.72 12.03
C SER A 128 31.22 -36.09 12.09
N LYS A 129 31.94 -37.17 12.43
CA LYS A 129 31.35 -38.52 12.58
C LYS A 129 30.37 -38.61 13.74
N ASP A 130 30.72 -38.01 14.88
CA ASP A 130 29.85 -38.03 16.06
C ASP A 130 28.61 -37.16 15.86
N ILE A 131 28.73 -36.03 15.16
CA ILE A 131 27.59 -35.16 14.85
C ILE A 131 26.68 -35.78 13.79
N ILE A 132 27.21 -36.52 12.82
CA ILE A 132 26.39 -37.31 11.87
C ILE A 132 25.43 -38.26 12.61
N SER A 133 25.77 -38.75 13.80
CA SER A 133 24.89 -39.60 14.61
C SER A 133 23.74 -38.85 15.28
N VAL A 134 23.95 -37.59 15.67
CA VAL A 134 22.97 -36.73 16.36
C VAL A 134 22.09 -35.94 15.37
N LEU A 135 22.61 -35.72 14.16
CA LEU A 135 21.97 -34.91 13.12
C LEU A 135 20.56 -35.38 12.72
N PRO A 136 20.24 -36.69 12.58
CA PRO A 136 18.89 -37.15 12.25
C PRO A 136 17.84 -36.76 13.30
N GLN A 137 18.19 -36.80 14.59
CA GLN A 137 17.30 -36.41 15.68
C GLN A 137 17.07 -34.89 15.69
N LEU A 138 18.12 -34.12 15.42
CA LEU A 138 18.02 -32.68 15.23
C LEU A 138 17.15 -32.33 14.01
N LEU A 139 17.33 -32.99 12.86
CA LEU A 139 16.52 -32.73 11.66
C LEU A 139 15.04 -33.08 11.90
N ALA A 140 14.74 -34.19 12.57
CA ALA A 140 13.38 -34.60 12.87
C ALA A 140 12.64 -33.58 13.76
N THR A 141 13.32 -33.05 14.78
CA THR A 141 12.77 -32.05 15.70
C THR A 141 12.58 -30.69 15.03
N LEU A 142 13.49 -30.30 14.13
CA LEU A 142 13.38 -29.05 13.35
C LEU A 142 12.28 -29.10 12.28
N ILE A 143 12.01 -30.27 11.68
CA ILE A 143 10.91 -30.45 10.72
C ILE A 143 9.55 -30.40 11.43
N ALA A 144 9.47 -30.85 12.68
CA ALA A 144 8.26 -30.81 13.50
C ALA A 144 8.01 -29.43 14.17
N ALA A 145 8.69 -28.38 13.73
CA ALA A 145 8.61 -27.06 14.34
C ALA A 145 7.21 -26.43 14.19
N SER A 146 6.75 -25.74 15.24
CA SER A 146 5.54 -24.93 15.20
C SER A 146 5.80 -23.58 14.50
N SER A 147 4.74 -22.95 13.99
CA SER A 147 4.80 -21.69 13.23
C SER A 147 5.54 -20.55 13.97
N GLU A 148 5.53 -20.56 15.30
CA GLU A 148 6.11 -19.52 16.16
C GLU A 148 7.65 -19.44 16.12
N TRP A 149 8.35 -20.55 15.82
CA TRP A 149 9.82 -20.58 15.75
C TRP A 149 10.35 -21.16 14.43
N LEU A 150 9.47 -21.30 13.43
CA LEU A 150 9.78 -21.85 12.12
C LEU A 150 10.92 -21.11 11.41
N THR A 151 10.99 -19.77 11.50
CA THR A 151 12.07 -19.00 10.86
C THR A 151 13.45 -19.37 11.42
N ALA A 152 13.54 -19.60 12.73
CA ALA A 152 14.78 -19.99 13.38
C ALA A 152 15.15 -21.44 13.06
N SER A 153 14.16 -22.34 12.97
CA SER A 153 14.39 -23.74 12.57
C SER A 153 14.87 -23.86 11.12
N LEU A 154 14.26 -23.11 10.19
CA LEU A 154 14.65 -23.06 8.78
C LEU A 154 16.10 -22.60 8.59
N LYS A 155 16.53 -21.61 9.38
CA LYS A 155 17.93 -21.11 9.35
C LYS A 155 18.91 -22.20 9.80
N LEU A 156 18.60 -22.91 10.89
CA LEU A 156 19.43 -24.02 11.37
C LEU A 156 19.43 -25.20 10.38
N LEU A 157 18.28 -25.53 9.78
CA LEU A 157 18.19 -26.54 8.72
C LEU A 157 19.07 -26.19 7.51
N GLY A 158 19.07 -24.92 7.08
CA GLY A 158 19.94 -24.44 6.01
C GLY A 158 21.42 -24.65 6.32
N VAL A 159 21.84 -24.32 7.54
CA VAL A 159 23.23 -24.52 8.02
C VAL A 159 23.59 -26.01 8.09
N CYS A 160 22.69 -26.86 8.58
CA CYS A 160 22.87 -28.31 8.61
C CYS A 160 23.08 -28.91 7.22
N ILE A 161 22.30 -28.46 6.23
CA ILE A 161 22.39 -28.95 4.84
C ILE A 161 23.68 -28.48 4.16
N GLN A 162 24.12 -27.24 4.40
CA GLN A 162 25.38 -26.74 3.85
C GLN A 162 26.58 -27.50 4.42
N SER A 163 26.53 -27.83 5.71
CA SER A 163 27.61 -28.48 6.46
C SER A 163 27.65 -30.00 6.23
N TYR A 164 26.50 -30.65 6.16
CA TYR A 164 26.34 -32.11 6.07
C TYR A 164 25.31 -32.52 5.00
N PRO A 165 25.60 -32.33 3.70
CA PRO A 165 24.63 -32.60 2.61
C PRO A 165 24.28 -34.09 2.43
N GLY A 166 25.16 -35.00 2.85
CA GLY A 166 24.98 -36.45 2.71
C GLY A 166 23.89 -37.02 3.64
N PRO A 167 24.06 -36.95 4.99
CA PRO A 167 23.09 -37.49 5.94
C PRO A 167 21.71 -36.83 5.85
N CYS A 168 21.64 -35.55 5.45
CA CYS A 168 20.38 -34.85 5.19
C CYS A 168 19.58 -35.45 4.02
N GLY A 169 20.22 -36.28 3.17
CA GLY A 169 19.61 -36.98 2.04
C GLY A 169 18.38 -37.81 2.40
N THR A 170 18.38 -38.43 3.57
CA THR A 170 17.29 -39.30 4.05
C THR A 170 16.00 -38.54 4.37
N PHE A 171 16.11 -37.24 4.69
CA PHE A 171 14.98 -36.36 5.00
C PHE A 171 14.54 -35.48 3.83
N LYS A 172 15.17 -35.61 2.65
CA LYS A 172 14.94 -34.75 1.48
C LYS A 172 13.47 -34.66 1.08
N THR A 173 12.75 -35.78 1.03
CA THR A 173 11.34 -35.83 0.63
C THR A 173 10.43 -35.12 1.63
N LYS A 174 10.68 -35.30 2.94
CA LYS A 174 9.94 -34.62 4.00
C LYS A 174 10.19 -33.11 4.00
N LEU A 175 11.44 -32.70 3.76
CA LEU A 175 11.80 -31.29 3.62
C LEU A 175 11.17 -30.65 2.38
N ASP A 176 11.14 -31.36 1.25
CA ASP A 176 10.52 -30.85 0.02
C ASP A 176 9.01 -30.65 0.19
N VAL A 177 8.31 -31.58 0.84
CA VAL A 177 6.88 -31.45 1.18
C VAL A 177 6.66 -30.27 2.13
N MET A 178 7.42 -30.18 3.23
CA MET A 178 7.30 -29.10 4.21
C MET A 178 7.48 -27.73 3.55
N VAL A 179 8.54 -27.57 2.76
CA VAL A 179 8.85 -26.31 2.07
C VAL A 179 7.79 -25.99 1.02
N THR A 180 7.28 -27.00 0.30
CA THR A 180 6.21 -26.84 -0.70
C THR A 180 4.88 -26.41 -0.06
N GLU A 181 4.55 -26.89 1.14
CA GLU A 181 3.39 -26.39 1.88
C GLU A 181 3.56 -24.93 2.33
N LEU A 182 4.78 -24.54 2.74
CA LEU A 182 5.06 -23.13 3.09
C LEU A 182 4.95 -22.19 1.89
N PHE A 183 5.19 -22.67 0.67
CA PHE A 183 4.93 -21.90 -0.55
C PHE A 183 3.44 -21.63 -0.79
N LYS A 184 2.49 -22.29 -0.10
CA LYS A 184 1.06 -21.96 -0.20
C LYS A 184 0.66 -20.76 0.67
N GLU A 185 1.52 -20.33 1.60
CA GLU A 185 1.27 -19.20 2.49
C GLU A 185 1.55 -17.84 1.80
N GLN A 186 0.91 -16.77 2.28
CA GLN A 186 0.97 -15.44 1.65
C GLN A 186 2.36 -14.77 1.74
N SER A 187 3.15 -15.14 2.76
CA SER A 187 4.46 -14.57 3.06
C SER A 187 5.46 -15.69 3.32
N VAL A 188 6.17 -16.11 2.28
CA VAL A 188 7.22 -17.14 2.42
C VAL A 188 8.46 -16.52 3.07
N PRO A 189 8.98 -17.08 4.18
CA PRO A 189 10.18 -16.55 4.82
C PRO A 189 11.40 -16.74 3.91
N LYS A 190 12.33 -15.78 3.93
CA LYS A 190 13.56 -15.81 3.11
C LYS A 190 14.40 -17.06 3.38
N GLU A 191 14.33 -17.57 4.61
CA GLU A 191 15.00 -18.79 5.05
C GLU A 191 14.41 -20.05 4.39
N ALA A 192 13.09 -20.09 4.12
CA ALA A 192 12.48 -21.20 3.38
C ALA A 192 12.89 -21.20 1.89
N ILE A 193 13.05 -20.01 1.31
CA ILE A 193 13.55 -19.83 -0.06
C ILE A 193 14.99 -20.35 -0.18
N ALA A 194 15.85 -19.95 0.76
CA ALA A 194 17.23 -20.43 0.83
C ALA A 194 17.27 -21.96 1.03
N LEU A 195 16.39 -22.50 1.89
CA LEU A 195 16.29 -23.93 2.11
C LEU A 195 15.87 -24.69 0.84
N TYR A 196 14.87 -24.20 0.10
CA TYR A 196 14.41 -24.82 -1.16
C TYR A 196 15.54 -24.94 -2.20
N VAL A 197 16.33 -23.89 -2.35
CA VAL A 197 17.51 -23.88 -3.22
C VAL A 197 18.57 -24.87 -2.71
N LEU A 198 18.80 -24.91 -1.40
CA LEU A 198 19.75 -25.82 -0.78
C LEU A 198 19.33 -27.30 -0.88
N LEU A 199 18.04 -27.62 -1.04
CA LEU A 199 17.57 -29.00 -1.28
C LEU A 199 18.12 -29.61 -2.58
N ALA A 200 18.53 -28.80 -3.56
CA ALA A 200 19.24 -29.28 -4.75
C ALA A 200 20.62 -29.90 -4.41
N ARG A 201 21.20 -29.54 -3.26
CA ARG A 201 22.49 -30.05 -2.76
C ARG A 201 22.35 -31.28 -1.86
N VAL A 202 21.13 -31.66 -1.49
CA VAL A 202 20.86 -32.75 -0.54
C VAL A 202 20.82 -34.10 -1.27
N GLY A 203 21.64 -35.04 -0.81
CA GLY A 203 21.72 -36.41 -1.34
C GLY A 203 23.13 -36.84 -1.76
N GLY A 204 23.28 -38.08 -2.22
CA GLY A 204 24.54 -38.57 -2.78
C GLY A 204 24.76 -38.02 -4.18
N GLY A 205 25.91 -37.39 -4.44
CA GLY A 205 26.21 -36.72 -5.70
C GLY A 205 26.37 -37.62 -6.94
N GLY A 206 26.35 -38.93 -6.77
CA GLY A 206 26.74 -39.88 -7.80
C GLY A 206 28.20 -39.71 -8.25
N ASN A 207 28.60 -40.45 -9.27
CA ASN A 207 29.92 -40.26 -9.87
C ASN A 207 30.02 -38.86 -10.51
N LYS A 208 30.98 -38.05 -10.06
CA LYS A 208 31.27 -36.69 -10.56
C LYS A 208 30.15 -35.64 -10.36
N GLY A 209 29.18 -35.84 -9.45
CA GLY A 209 28.21 -34.79 -9.12
C GLY A 209 27.05 -34.64 -10.12
N ILE A 210 26.81 -35.65 -10.98
CA ILE A 210 25.79 -35.60 -12.03
C ILE A 210 24.38 -35.43 -11.43
N HIS A 211 24.07 -36.17 -10.36
CA HIS A 211 22.76 -36.06 -9.70
C HIS A 211 22.52 -34.71 -9.02
N PHE A 212 23.59 -34.03 -8.58
CA PHE A 212 23.48 -32.66 -8.09
C PHE A 212 23.16 -31.69 -9.23
N THR A 213 23.79 -31.89 -10.39
CA THR A 213 23.59 -31.05 -11.58
C THR A 213 22.17 -31.22 -12.17
N GLU A 214 21.66 -32.45 -12.19
CA GLU A 214 20.28 -32.76 -12.59
C GLU A 214 19.26 -32.21 -11.58
N ALA A 215 19.51 -32.37 -10.27
CA ALA A 215 18.62 -31.82 -9.23
C ALA A 215 18.54 -30.30 -9.29
N TRP A 216 19.67 -29.62 -9.52
CA TRP A 216 19.70 -28.16 -9.74
C TRP A 216 18.89 -27.78 -10.98
N SER A 217 19.07 -28.50 -12.09
CA SER A 217 18.37 -28.22 -13.35
C SER A 217 16.85 -28.41 -13.22
N ASN A 218 16.42 -29.45 -12.50
CA ASN A 218 14.99 -29.69 -12.24
C ASN A 218 14.38 -28.59 -11.36
N LYS A 219 15.07 -28.16 -10.30
CA LYS A 219 14.60 -27.04 -9.45
C LYS A 219 14.59 -25.72 -10.20
N PHE A 220 15.58 -25.47 -11.06
CA PHE A 220 15.60 -24.31 -11.96
C PHE A 220 14.39 -24.32 -12.92
N GLN A 221 14.12 -25.45 -13.56
CA GLN A 221 12.99 -25.60 -14.49
C GLN A 221 11.65 -25.42 -13.77
N GLN A 222 11.47 -25.98 -12.57
CA GLN A 222 10.28 -25.76 -11.75
C GLN A 222 10.05 -24.28 -11.43
N ILE A 223 11.10 -23.55 -11.05
CA ILE A 223 11.00 -22.11 -10.73
C ILE A 223 10.67 -21.29 -11.99
N ILE A 224 11.34 -21.54 -13.12
CA ILE A 224 11.10 -20.78 -14.35
C ILE A 224 9.72 -21.05 -14.93
N THR A 225 9.25 -22.31 -14.94
CA THR A 225 7.89 -22.64 -15.39
C THR A 225 6.85 -21.98 -14.48
N SER A 226 7.06 -21.99 -13.16
CA SER A 226 6.15 -21.33 -12.21
C SER A 226 6.16 -19.81 -12.35
N LEU A 227 7.32 -19.18 -12.52
CA LEU A 227 7.45 -17.74 -12.81
C LEU A 227 6.74 -17.37 -14.11
N THR A 228 6.93 -18.18 -15.15
CA THR A 228 6.31 -17.98 -16.46
C THR A 228 4.79 -17.99 -16.36
N GLU A 229 4.24 -18.95 -15.61
CA GLU A 229 2.80 -19.05 -15.37
C GLU A 229 2.26 -17.86 -14.58
N VAL A 230 2.94 -17.47 -13.49
CA VAL A 230 2.56 -16.27 -12.71
C VAL A 230 2.58 -15.02 -13.58
N VAL A 231 3.61 -14.85 -14.41
CA VAL A 231 3.74 -13.70 -15.33
C VAL A 231 2.64 -13.73 -16.39
N ASN A 232 2.33 -14.90 -16.96
CA ASN A 232 1.22 -15.06 -17.91
C ASN A 232 -0.12 -14.71 -17.25
N LEU A 233 -0.37 -15.14 -16.01
CA LEU A 233 -1.60 -14.83 -15.26
C LEU A 233 -1.68 -13.36 -14.83
N LEU A 234 -0.56 -12.73 -14.50
CA LEU A 234 -0.46 -11.29 -14.20
C LEU A 234 -0.75 -10.44 -15.44
N TYR A 235 -0.28 -10.88 -16.60
CA TYR A 235 -0.45 -10.18 -17.88
C TYR A 235 -1.64 -10.66 -18.70
N ASN A 236 -2.48 -11.54 -18.13
CA ASN A 236 -3.68 -12.01 -18.79
C ASN A 236 -4.63 -10.83 -19.11
N GLY A 237 -4.93 -10.64 -20.39
CA GLY A 237 -5.68 -9.52 -20.93
C GLY A 237 -4.84 -8.34 -21.44
N LEU A 238 -3.50 -8.47 -21.46
CA LEU A 238 -2.60 -7.60 -22.23
C LEU A 238 -2.22 -8.31 -23.54
N ASN A 239 -2.13 -7.59 -24.66
CA ASN A 239 -1.75 -8.13 -25.98
C ASN A 239 -0.25 -8.49 -26.05
N ILE A 240 0.26 -9.25 -25.09
CA ILE A 240 1.66 -9.66 -25.00
C ILE A 240 1.72 -11.16 -25.35
N PRO A 241 2.67 -11.59 -26.20
CA PRO A 241 2.83 -13.00 -26.52
C PRO A 241 2.97 -13.85 -25.25
N GLU A 242 2.19 -14.93 -25.16
CA GLU A 242 2.33 -15.92 -24.09
C GLU A 242 3.75 -16.53 -24.13
N LEU A 243 4.34 -16.74 -22.96
CA LEU A 243 5.63 -17.42 -22.87
C LEU A 243 5.31 -18.90 -22.90
N GLU A 244 5.69 -19.59 -23.97
CA GLU A 244 5.67 -21.05 -23.99
C GLU A 244 6.77 -21.56 -23.04
N SER A 245 6.37 -22.32 -22.02
CA SER A 245 7.33 -23.03 -21.17
C SER A 245 8.02 -24.10 -22.03
N THR A 246 9.33 -23.99 -22.17
CA THR A 246 10.17 -24.99 -22.89
C THR A 246 10.28 -26.32 -22.15
N PHE A 247 9.71 -26.43 -20.94
CA PHE A 247 9.90 -27.54 -20.02
C PHE A 247 8.55 -28.14 -19.58
N SER A 248 8.40 -29.46 -19.70
CA SER A 248 7.23 -30.22 -19.23
C SER A 248 7.41 -30.68 -17.78
N VAL A 249 7.42 -29.74 -16.84
CA VAL A 249 7.63 -30.02 -15.40
C VAL A 249 6.48 -29.45 -14.57
N GLN A 250 6.12 -30.12 -13.47
CA GLN A 250 5.08 -29.68 -12.54
C GLN A 250 5.38 -28.29 -11.96
N VAL A 251 4.37 -27.42 -11.99
CA VAL A 251 4.36 -26.07 -11.41
C VAL A 251 4.31 -26.18 -9.88
N LEU A 252 4.97 -25.25 -9.19
CA LEU A 252 4.86 -25.13 -7.73
C LEU A 252 3.40 -24.86 -7.33
N PRO A 253 2.83 -25.58 -6.34
CA PRO A 253 1.43 -25.44 -6.00
C PRO A 253 1.12 -24.03 -5.50
N MET A 254 0.18 -23.36 -6.18
CA MET A 254 -0.35 -22.06 -5.80
C MET A 254 -1.68 -22.23 -5.05
N ARG A 255 -1.97 -21.33 -4.12
CA ARG A 255 -3.29 -21.26 -3.46
C ARG A 255 -4.39 -20.96 -4.49
N GLU A 256 -5.59 -21.48 -4.28
CA GLU A 256 -6.77 -21.10 -5.08
C GLU A 256 -6.93 -19.57 -5.10
N LEU A 257 -7.00 -19.02 -6.31
CA LEU A 257 -7.01 -17.58 -6.53
C LEU A 257 -8.36 -17.01 -6.06
N PRO A 258 -8.39 -16.02 -5.14
CA PRO A 258 -9.63 -15.38 -4.72
C PRO A 258 -10.35 -14.70 -5.90
N GLU A 259 -11.68 -14.68 -5.88
CA GLU A 259 -12.52 -14.04 -6.90
C GLU A 259 -12.32 -12.51 -6.96
N THR A 260 -11.85 -11.90 -5.87
CA THR A 260 -11.58 -10.46 -5.81
C THR A 260 -10.31 -10.10 -6.58
N TYR A 261 -10.46 -9.32 -7.66
CA TYR A 261 -9.37 -8.89 -8.54
C TYR A 261 -8.15 -8.32 -7.78
N THR A 262 -8.35 -7.47 -6.76
CA THR A 262 -7.25 -6.86 -5.99
C THR A 262 -6.42 -7.89 -5.21
N ASN A 263 -7.08 -8.82 -4.53
CA ASN A 263 -6.40 -9.85 -3.73
C ASN A 263 -5.67 -10.85 -4.63
N ARG A 264 -6.25 -11.17 -5.80
CA ARG A 264 -5.59 -11.98 -6.83
C ARG A 264 -4.28 -11.36 -7.31
N PHE A 265 -4.26 -10.05 -7.63
CA PHE A 265 -3.03 -9.37 -8.06
C PHE A 265 -1.98 -9.29 -6.94
N ASN A 266 -2.38 -9.05 -5.69
CA ASN A 266 -1.45 -9.00 -4.57
C ASN A 266 -0.78 -10.37 -4.32
N ILE A 267 -1.58 -11.45 -4.37
CA ILE A 267 -1.09 -12.82 -4.20
C ILE A 267 -0.13 -13.19 -5.34
N LEU A 268 -0.51 -12.93 -6.60
CA LEU A 268 0.35 -13.19 -7.75
C LEU A 268 1.65 -12.37 -7.74
N SER A 269 1.60 -11.12 -7.27
CA SER A 269 2.79 -10.27 -7.13
C SER A 269 3.72 -10.77 -6.02
N SER A 270 3.16 -11.26 -4.90
CA SER A 270 3.94 -11.92 -3.84
C SER A 270 4.63 -13.19 -4.34
N TYR A 271 3.92 -14.00 -5.14
CA TYR A 271 4.49 -15.19 -5.78
C TYR A 271 5.61 -14.84 -6.76
N HIS A 272 5.41 -13.82 -7.60
CA HIS A 272 6.46 -13.32 -8.49
C HIS A 272 7.71 -12.92 -7.71
N HIS A 273 7.57 -12.11 -6.67
CA HIS A 273 8.68 -11.69 -5.81
C HIS A 273 9.40 -12.89 -5.19
N THR A 274 8.65 -13.82 -4.61
CA THR A 274 9.17 -15.02 -3.95
C THR A 274 9.96 -15.89 -4.93
N TYR A 275 9.43 -16.16 -6.12
CA TYR A 275 10.11 -16.99 -7.11
C TYR A 275 11.31 -16.27 -7.76
N CYS A 276 11.26 -14.94 -7.92
CA CYS A 276 12.42 -14.16 -8.33
C CYS A 276 13.55 -14.24 -7.30
N LEU A 277 13.23 -14.17 -6.00
CA LEU A 277 14.20 -14.41 -4.93
C LEU A 277 14.77 -15.84 -4.98
N CYS A 278 13.93 -16.86 -5.21
CA CYS A 278 14.41 -18.23 -5.42
C CYS A 278 15.41 -18.32 -6.58
N LEU A 279 15.12 -17.66 -7.70
CA LEU A 279 16.00 -17.63 -8.86
C LEU A 279 17.32 -16.90 -8.56
N GLN A 280 17.27 -15.78 -7.84
CA GLN A 280 18.45 -15.03 -7.43
C GLN A 280 19.36 -15.86 -6.52
N GLU A 281 18.79 -16.54 -5.50
CA GLU A 281 19.54 -17.42 -4.60
C GLU A 281 20.14 -18.62 -5.35
N LEU A 282 19.36 -19.25 -6.23
CA LEU A 282 19.82 -20.39 -7.04
C LEU A 282 21.00 -20.04 -7.95
N LEU A 283 21.02 -18.82 -8.50
CA LEU A 283 22.11 -18.31 -9.33
C LEU A 283 23.31 -17.83 -8.50
N SER A 284 23.10 -17.37 -7.27
CA SER A 284 24.13 -16.70 -6.46
C SER A 284 24.91 -17.63 -5.55
N GLN A 285 24.34 -18.76 -5.12
CA GLN A 285 24.98 -19.65 -4.16
C GLN A 285 26.08 -20.54 -4.77
N PRO A 286 27.17 -20.79 -4.02
CA PRO A 286 28.23 -21.69 -4.46
C PRO A 286 27.72 -23.14 -4.52
N PHE A 287 27.83 -23.78 -5.68
CA PHE A 287 27.36 -25.15 -5.90
C PHE A 287 28.54 -26.14 -5.99
N PRO A 288 28.42 -27.37 -5.45
CA PRO A 288 29.52 -28.35 -5.44
C PRO A 288 29.92 -28.91 -6.82
N ALA A 289 29.09 -28.73 -7.85
CA ALA A 289 29.29 -29.28 -9.18
C ALA A 289 29.16 -28.18 -10.26
N PRO A 290 29.83 -28.32 -11.43
CA PRO A 290 29.68 -27.38 -12.53
C PRO A 290 28.29 -27.51 -13.18
N VAL A 291 27.50 -26.43 -13.14
CA VAL A 291 26.13 -26.41 -13.71
C VAL A 291 26.06 -25.53 -14.96
N LYS A 292 25.32 -25.99 -15.97
CA LYS A 292 25.01 -25.21 -17.17
C LYS A 292 23.85 -24.27 -16.87
N ILE A 293 24.13 -22.98 -16.78
CA ILE A 293 23.11 -21.95 -16.53
C ILE A 293 22.39 -21.61 -17.84
N PRO A 294 21.07 -21.82 -17.96
CA PRO A 294 20.31 -21.45 -19.15
C PRO A 294 20.01 -19.94 -19.17
N VAL A 295 21.03 -19.17 -19.55
CA VAL A 295 21.02 -17.70 -19.64
C VAL A 295 19.86 -17.18 -20.51
N SER A 296 19.56 -17.86 -21.61
CA SER A 296 18.53 -17.45 -22.57
C SER A 296 17.14 -17.37 -21.93
N ASP A 297 16.79 -18.32 -21.05
CA ASP A 297 15.48 -18.38 -20.42
C ASP A 297 15.26 -17.25 -19.41
N VAL A 298 16.29 -16.95 -18.61
CA VAL A 298 16.28 -15.85 -17.65
C VAL A 298 16.15 -14.51 -18.38
N ILE A 299 16.91 -14.30 -19.45
CA ILE A 299 16.84 -13.06 -20.24
C ILE A 299 15.49 -12.92 -20.93
N ARG A 300 14.90 -14.00 -21.44
CA ARG A 300 13.57 -13.98 -22.06
C ARG A 300 12.48 -13.62 -21.04
N LEU A 301 12.54 -14.20 -19.85
CA LEU A 301 11.64 -13.88 -18.74
C LEU A 301 11.76 -12.40 -18.34
N VAL A 302 12.98 -11.93 -18.07
CA VAL A 302 13.27 -10.54 -17.70
C VAL A 302 12.80 -9.57 -18.80
N THR A 303 13.07 -9.88 -20.07
CA THR A 303 12.63 -9.04 -21.20
C THR A 303 11.11 -8.94 -21.29
N LYS A 304 10.38 -10.02 -20.98
CA LYS A 304 8.91 -9.99 -20.96
C LYS A 304 8.37 -9.22 -19.77
N VAL A 305 8.90 -9.41 -18.56
CA VAL A 305 8.47 -8.63 -17.39
C VAL A 305 8.63 -7.13 -17.66
N LEU A 306 9.78 -6.74 -18.21
CA LEU A 306 10.12 -5.35 -18.53
C LEU A 306 9.51 -4.84 -19.86
N SER A 307 8.73 -5.67 -20.56
CA SER A 307 8.03 -5.24 -21.78
C SER A 307 6.73 -4.48 -21.48
N VAL A 308 6.21 -4.60 -20.27
CA VAL A 308 4.95 -3.97 -19.86
C VAL A 308 5.22 -2.55 -19.41
N ASN A 309 4.61 -1.58 -20.06
CA ASN A 309 4.75 -0.17 -19.69
C ASN A 309 3.50 0.35 -18.97
N ILE A 310 3.68 1.33 -18.09
CA ILE A 310 2.58 2.06 -17.43
C ILE A 310 1.64 2.70 -18.46
N ARG A 311 2.14 3.05 -19.66
CA ARG A 311 1.34 3.63 -20.76
C ARG A 311 0.34 2.65 -21.36
N ASP A 312 0.65 1.36 -21.36
CA ASP A 312 -0.23 0.32 -21.93
C ASP A 312 -1.27 -0.17 -20.91
N LEU A 313 -1.14 0.28 -19.65
CA LEU A 313 -1.96 -0.15 -18.53
C LEU A 313 -3.14 0.80 -18.31
N LYS A 314 -4.30 0.42 -18.88
CA LYS A 314 -5.60 1.02 -18.51
C LYS A 314 -6.03 0.72 -17.06
N ARG A 315 -5.32 -0.18 -16.35
CA ARG A 315 -5.68 -0.69 -15.02
C ARG A 315 -4.78 -0.07 -13.94
N LEU A 316 -5.33 0.87 -13.16
CA LEU A 316 -4.64 1.63 -12.10
C LEU A 316 -3.92 0.73 -11.06
N LEU A 317 -4.48 -0.44 -10.74
CA LEU A 317 -3.90 -1.36 -9.74
C LEU A 317 -2.56 -1.97 -10.20
N LEU A 318 -2.44 -2.33 -11.48
CA LEU A 318 -1.20 -2.92 -12.01
C LEU A 318 -0.08 -1.87 -12.14
N SER A 319 -0.44 -0.58 -12.26
CA SER A 319 0.51 0.54 -12.24
C SER A 319 1.26 0.67 -10.91
N GLY A 320 0.65 0.29 -9.77
CA GLY A 320 1.31 0.30 -8.47
C GLY A 320 2.35 -0.82 -8.33
N TYR A 321 1.98 -2.04 -8.71
CA TYR A 321 2.81 -3.24 -8.54
C TYR A 321 3.86 -3.44 -9.65
N ILE A 322 3.71 -2.80 -10.81
CA ILE A 322 4.69 -2.96 -11.90
C ILE A 322 6.09 -2.52 -11.50
N SER A 323 6.21 -1.53 -10.62
CA SER A 323 7.50 -1.09 -10.08
C SER A 323 8.23 -2.19 -9.31
N THR A 324 7.50 -2.95 -8.49
CA THR A 324 8.08 -4.04 -7.71
C THR A 324 8.44 -5.21 -8.61
N LEU A 325 7.56 -5.56 -9.57
CA LEU A 325 7.82 -6.61 -10.57
C LEU A 325 9.08 -6.31 -11.40
N HIS A 326 9.23 -5.06 -11.87
CA HIS A 326 10.40 -4.64 -12.64
C HIS A 326 11.68 -4.66 -11.80
N SER A 327 11.61 -4.18 -10.56
CA SER A 327 12.74 -4.24 -9.63
C SER A 327 13.21 -5.67 -9.40
N ASP A 328 12.29 -6.61 -9.19
CA ASP A 328 12.62 -8.03 -8.99
C ASP A 328 13.30 -8.65 -10.23
N ALA A 329 12.82 -8.32 -11.44
CA ALA A 329 13.40 -8.78 -12.69
C ALA A 329 14.80 -8.20 -12.94
N VAL A 330 15.02 -6.92 -12.63
CA VAL A 330 16.34 -6.27 -12.72
C VAL A 330 17.32 -6.89 -11.71
N LEU A 331 16.88 -7.23 -10.49
CA LEU A 331 17.70 -7.93 -9.51
C LEU A 331 18.08 -9.35 -9.97
N CYS A 332 17.16 -10.09 -10.61
CA CYS A 332 17.48 -11.37 -11.26
C CYS A 332 18.56 -11.20 -12.34
N LEU A 333 18.46 -10.15 -13.15
CA LEU A 333 19.45 -9.82 -14.18
C LEU A 333 20.80 -9.43 -13.55
N HIS A 334 20.80 -8.68 -12.46
CA HIS A 334 22.01 -8.34 -11.71
C HIS A 334 22.73 -9.61 -11.19
N SER A 335 21.99 -10.53 -10.57
CA SER A 335 22.54 -11.80 -10.08
C SER A 335 23.17 -12.62 -11.22
N LEU A 336 22.53 -12.64 -12.39
CA LEU A 336 23.07 -13.29 -13.59
C LEU A 336 24.36 -12.60 -14.09
N ILE A 337 24.38 -11.27 -14.16
CA ILE A 337 25.55 -10.49 -14.60
C ILE A 337 26.73 -10.65 -13.65
N SER A 338 26.49 -10.59 -12.34
CA SER A 338 27.52 -10.72 -11.31
C SER A 338 28.25 -12.06 -11.40
N ARG A 339 27.53 -13.14 -11.76
CA ARG A 339 28.07 -14.51 -11.82
C ARG A 339 28.61 -14.90 -13.19
N CYS A 340 27.87 -14.63 -14.26
CA CYS A 340 28.26 -15.04 -15.62
C CYS A 340 29.25 -14.06 -16.28
N LYS A 341 29.36 -12.81 -15.82
CA LYS A 341 30.31 -11.79 -16.30
C LYS A 341 30.45 -11.78 -17.83
N THR A 342 31.64 -12.12 -18.34
CA THR A 342 31.99 -12.08 -19.77
C THR A 342 31.23 -13.11 -20.62
N LEU A 343 30.62 -14.13 -20.01
CA LEU A 343 29.79 -15.12 -20.72
C LEU A 343 28.46 -14.52 -21.23
N LEU A 344 28.08 -13.32 -20.76
CA LEU A 344 26.88 -12.61 -21.19
C LEU A 344 27.11 -11.63 -22.36
N LEU A 345 28.34 -11.49 -22.86
CA LEU A 345 28.66 -10.61 -23.99
C LEU A 345 27.75 -10.83 -25.22
N PRO A 346 27.39 -12.07 -25.62
CA PRO A 346 26.45 -12.29 -26.73
C PRO A 346 25.07 -11.66 -26.53
N TYR A 347 24.64 -11.48 -25.28
CA TYR A 347 23.33 -10.92 -24.92
C TYR A 347 23.39 -9.43 -24.53
N SER A 348 24.58 -8.81 -24.59
CA SER A 348 24.82 -7.41 -24.18
C SER A 348 23.85 -6.42 -24.82
N LYS A 349 23.57 -6.56 -26.13
CA LYS A 349 22.62 -5.71 -26.86
C LYS A 349 21.20 -5.75 -26.28
N THR A 350 20.71 -6.96 -25.98
CA THR A 350 19.37 -7.15 -25.40
C THR A 350 19.32 -6.57 -23.99
N ILE A 351 20.35 -6.84 -23.17
CA ILE A 351 20.47 -6.32 -21.80
C ILE A 351 20.45 -4.79 -21.79
N ILE A 352 21.27 -4.14 -22.62
CA ILE A 352 21.33 -2.67 -22.73
C ILE A 352 19.98 -2.11 -23.17
N THR A 353 19.35 -2.71 -24.19
CA THR A 353 18.04 -2.26 -24.69
C THR A 353 16.97 -2.31 -23.60
N VAL A 354 16.96 -3.39 -22.81
CA VAL A 354 16.02 -3.58 -21.71
C VAL A 354 16.29 -2.59 -20.57
N MET A 355 17.55 -2.37 -20.19
CA MET A 355 17.89 -1.39 -19.15
C MET A 355 17.55 0.05 -19.55
N VAL A 356 17.76 0.43 -20.82
CA VAL A 356 17.37 1.74 -21.33
C VAL A 356 15.86 1.94 -21.26
N LYS A 357 15.06 0.91 -21.60
CA LYS A 357 13.60 0.96 -21.45
C LYS A 357 13.17 1.20 -20.00
N GLU A 358 13.80 0.54 -19.04
CA GLU A 358 13.53 0.76 -17.61
C GLU A 358 13.92 2.16 -17.12
N LEU A 359 15.03 2.71 -17.61
CA LEU A 359 15.44 4.09 -17.27
C LEU A 359 14.45 5.12 -17.79
N MET A 360 13.93 4.94 -19.02
CA MET A 360 12.87 5.79 -19.57
C MET A 360 11.56 5.70 -18.76
N LEU A 361 11.28 4.56 -18.14
CA LEU A 361 10.13 4.36 -17.25
C LEU A 361 10.28 5.14 -15.93
N LEU A 362 11.49 5.25 -15.39
CA LEU A 362 11.78 6.03 -14.17
C LEU A 362 11.55 7.54 -14.40
N GLU A 363 11.91 8.06 -15.57
CA GLU A 363 11.61 9.45 -15.95
C GLU A 363 10.09 9.70 -16.03
N LEU A 364 9.33 8.74 -16.58
CA LEU A 364 7.86 8.80 -16.62
C LEU A 364 7.22 8.68 -15.23
N LYS A 365 7.77 7.86 -14.33
CA LYS A 365 7.31 7.77 -12.94
C LYS A 365 7.63 9.03 -12.17
N LEU A 366 8.81 9.62 -12.34
CA LEU A 366 9.15 10.92 -11.75
C LEU A 366 8.23 12.01 -12.29
N PHE A 367 7.86 11.96 -13.57
CA PHE A 367 6.83 12.82 -14.13
C PHE A 367 5.48 12.57 -13.43
N MET A 368 4.99 11.33 -13.35
CA MET A 368 3.72 11.00 -12.67
C MET A 368 3.68 11.24 -11.16
N VAL A 369 4.81 11.17 -10.45
CA VAL A 369 4.89 11.44 -9.00
C VAL A 369 5.02 12.93 -8.73
N ARG A 370 5.73 13.68 -9.60
CA ARG A 370 5.67 15.15 -9.61
C ARG A 370 4.27 15.65 -10.01
N THR A 371 3.53 14.82 -10.74
CA THR A 371 2.17 15.08 -11.19
C THR A 371 1.22 14.02 -10.63
N GLY A 372 1.18 13.85 -9.29
CA GLY A 372 0.20 12.97 -8.61
C GLY A 372 -1.23 13.20 -9.12
N PRO A 373 -2.25 12.41 -8.76
CA PRO A 373 -3.60 12.59 -9.31
C PRO A 373 -4.11 14.00 -9.03
N THR A 374 -3.87 14.91 -9.97
CA THR A 374 -4.25 16.32 -9.92
C THR A 374 -5.64 16.37 -10.48
N GLY A 375 -6.60 16.52 -9.58
CA GLY A 375 -8.01 16.59 -9.92
C GLY A 375 -8.67 17.75 -9.22
N ILE A 376 -9.69 18.30 -9.86
CA ILE A 376 -10.62 19.22 -9.23
C ILE A 376 -11.90 18.43 -9.00
N LYS A 377 -12.30 18.28 -7.74
CA LYS A 377 -13.57 17.66 -7.37
C LYS A 377 -14.57 18.76 -7.05
N ILE A 378 -15.75 18.67 -7.66
CA ILE A 378 -16.90 19.52 -7.33
C ILE A 378 -17.84 18.68 -6.47
N GLU A 379 -18.24 19.18 -5.30
CA GLU A 379 -19.00 18.35 -4.33
C GLU A 379 -20.47 18.14 -4.72
N LYS A 380 -21.03 19.00 -5.57
CA LYS A 380 -22.43 18.93 -5.99
C LYS A 380 -22.61 19.38 -7.43
N GLU A 381 -23.39 18.60 -8.19
CA GLU A 381 -23.61 18.85 -9.63
C GLU A 381 -24.66 19.95 -9.91
N ASN A 382 -25.61 20.18 -8.99
CA ASN A 382 -26.72 21.11 -9.22
C ASN A 382 -27.08 21.93 -7.95
N TYR A 383 -27.23 23.25 -8.09
CA TYR A 383 -27.63 24.17 -7.03
C TYR A 383 -28.91 24.92 -7.43
N GLU A 384 -29.96 24.74 -6.64
CA GLU A 384 -31.18 25.55 -6.69
C GLU A 384 -31.10 26.61 -5.60
N VAL A 385 -31.18 27.89 -5.96
CA VAL A 385 -30.92 29.01 -5.05
C VAL A 385 -32.03 30.05 -5.13
N ASP A 386 -32.55 30.48 -3.99
CA ASP A 386 -33.52 31.57 -3.95
C ASP A 386 -32.86 32.92 -4.29
N CYS A 387 -33.55 33.74 -5.08
CA CYS A 387 -33.12 35.09 -5.43
C CYS A 387 -32.81 35.91 -4.15
N GLY A 388 -31.70 36.64 -4.17
CA GLY A 388 -31.23 37.43 -3.03
C GLY A 388 -30.36 36.67 -2.02
N LYS A 389 -30.35 35.34 -2.04
CA LYS A 389 -29.47 34.53 -1.16
C LYS A 389 -28.05 34.43 -1.71
N THR A 390 -27.17 33.87 -0.88
CA THR A 390 -25.78 33.55 -1.23
C THR A 390 -25.64 32.04 -1.44
N VAL A 391 -24.87 31.64 -2.44
CA VAL A 391 -24.52 30.23 -2.71
C VAL A 391 -23.01 30.07 -2.76
N THR A 392 -22.51 28.94 -2.26
CA THR A 392 -21.10 28.54 -2.36
C THR A 392 -21.01 27.29 -3.22
N LEU A 393 -20.30 27.38 -4.34
CA LEU A 393 -19.95 26.26 -5.20
C LEU A 393 -18.66 25.64 -4.67
N GLU A 394 -18.81 24.52 -3.97
CA GLU A 394 -17.69 23.84 -3.33
C GLU A 394 -16.78 23.16 -4.34
N CYS A 395 -15.49 23.53 -4.28
CA CYS A 395 -14.43 22.97 -5.10
C CYS A 395 -13.30 22.49 -4.21
N VAL A 396 -12.83 21.27 -4.43
CA VAL A 396 -11.71 20.67 -3.67
C VAL A 396 -10.59 20.33 -4.64
N LEU A 397 -9.39 20.82 -4.33
CA LEU A 397 -8.18 20.52 -5.07
C LEU A 397 -7.54 19.24 -4.53
N ILE A 398 -7.48 18.18 -5.35
CA ILE A 398 -6.90 16.89 -4.96
C ILE A 398 -5.51 16.79 -5.56
N GLY A 399 -4.49 16.58 -4.73
CA GLY A 399 -3.10 16.37 -5.20
C GLY A 399 -2.44 17.60 -5.82
N ILE A 400 -3.02 18.80 -5.65
CA ILE A 400 -2.50 20.06 -6.21
C ILE A 400 -1.85 20.88 -5.09
N SER A 401 -0.58 20.60 -4.77
CA SER A 401 0.18 21.33 -3.76
C SER A 401 0.86 22.60 -4.28
N ASN A 402 0.98 22.76 -5.60
CA ASN A 402 1.71 23.86 -6.27
C ASN A 402 0.83 24.67 -7.25
N SER A 403 -0.48 24.77 -7.02
CA SER A 403 -1.32 25.63 -7.88
C SER A 403 -0.84 27.08 -7.77
N LYS A 404 -0.63 27.73 -8.93
CA LYS A 404 -0.32 29.15 -9.01
C LYS A 404 -1.58 30.02 -9.05
N ALA A 405 -2.71 29.46 -9.48
CA ALA A 405 -3.99 30.17 -9.60
C ALA A 405 -5.17 29.18 -9.66
N VAL A 406 -6.31 29.59 -9.09
CA VAL A 406 -7.61 28.93 -9.21
C VAL A 406 -8.57 29.94 -9.80
N CYS A 407 -9.24 29.58 -10.90
CA CYS A 407 -10.16 30.47 -11.61
C CYS A 407 -11.49 29.77 -11.85
N TRP A 408 -12.59 30.49 -11.67
CA TRP A 408 -13.91 30.01 -12.03
C TRP A 408 -14.42 30.64 -13.32
N HIS A 409 -15.21 29.87 -14.03
CA HIS A 409 -15.73 30.20 -15.34
C HIS A 409 -17.22 29.93 -15.40
N ARG A 410 -17.93 30.71 -16.21
CA ARG A 410 -19.37 30.57 -16.41
C ARG A 410 -19.70 30.34 -17.89
N ILE A 411 -20.70 29.50 -18.14
CA ILE A 411 -21.31 29.26 -19.44
C ILE A 411 -22.80 29.50 -19.29
N LYS A 412 -23.32 30.53 -19.97
CA LYS A 412 -24.76 30.73 -20.13
C LYS A 412 -25.25 29.95 -21.35
N GLU A 413 -26.50 29.45 -21.32
CA GLU A 413 -27.08 28.56 -22.34
C GLU A 413 -26.57 28.85 -23.77
N ASN A 414 -25.74 27.94 -24.30
CA ASN A 414 -25.13 27.94 -25.65
C ASN A 414 -24.25 29.16 -26.06
N THR A 415 -23.79 29.98 -25.11
CA THR A 415 -22.86 31.09 -25.37
C THR A 415 -21.43 30.78 -24.94
N LYS A 416 -20.47 31.64 -25.35
CA LYS A 416 -19.05 31.51 -25.03
C LYS A 416 -18.81 31.48 -23.52
N MET A 417 -17.70 30.85 -23.15
CA MET A 417 -17.15 30.83 -21.79
C MET A 417 -16.78 32.26 -21.37
N ASP A 418 -17.28 32.67 -20.20
CA ASP A 418 -16.94 33.93 -19.55
C ASP A 418 -16.09 33.65 -18.30
N ASP A 419 -14.95 34.33 -18.17
CA ASP A 419 -14.15 34.32 -16.95
C ASP A 419 -14.89 35.06 -15.83
N ILE A 420 -14.92 34.50 -14.62
CA ILE A 420 -15.51 35.17 -13.46
C ILE A 420 -14.47 36.06 -12.80
N ILE A 421 -14.76 37.36 -12.78
CA ILE A 421 -13.91 38.36 -12.11
C ILE A 421 -14.30 38.41 -10.63
N ILE A 422 -13.33 38.12 -9.76
CA ILE A 422 -13.50 38.17 -8.30
C ILE A 422 -13.35 39.62 -7.84
N ASP A 423 -14.47 40.25 -7.52
CA ASP A 423 -14.56 41.66 -7.13
C ASP A 423 -14.71 41.85 -5.61
N GLY A 424 -14.94 40.77 -4.86
CA GLY A 424 -15.16 40.81 -3.41
C GLY A 424 -16.56 41.29 -3.00
N SER A 425 -17.44 41.60 -3.96
CA SER A 425 -18.80 42.09 -3.71
C SER A 425 -19.86 41.13 -4.23
N LYS A 426 -19.76 40.73 -5.50
CA LYS A 426 -20.65 39.77 -6.15
C LYS A 426 -20.06 38.37 -6.13
N TYR A 427 -18.76 38.24 -6.42
CA TYR A 427 -18.04 36.98 -6.47
C TYR A 427 -16.86 36.99 -5.51
N MET A 428 -16.74 35.97 -4.66
CA MET A 428 -15.67 35.82 -3.67
C MET A 428 -15.07 34.40 -3.71
N GLY A 429 -13.87 34.23 -3.14
CA GLY A 429 -13.16 32.93 -3.13
C GLY A 429 -12.24 32.77 -4.34
N SER A 430 -12.35 31.66 -5.06
CA SER A 430 -11.57 31.35 -6.27
C SER A 430 -10.07 31.63 -6.13
N ASN A 431 -9.44 31.09 -5.09
CA ASN A 431 -7.99 31.18 -4.90
C ASN A 431 -7.43 29.88 -4.32
N VAL A 432 -6.10 29.78 -4.23
CA VAL A 432 -5.43 28.53 -3.83
C VAL A 432 -5.79 28.12 -2.39
N THR A 433 -5.99 29.09 -1.50
CA THR A 433 -6.37 28.83 -0.09
C THR A 433 -7.87 28.60 0.11
N ASN A 434 -8.70 29.15 -0.77
CA ASN A 434 -10.15 28.99 -0.80
C ASN A 434 -10.62 28.82 -2.26
N PRO A 435 -10.56 27.59 -2.80
CA PRO A 435 -10.84 27.32 -4.21
C PRO A 435 -12.33 27.39 -4.58
N SER A 436 -13.22 27.36 -3.59
CA SER A 436 -14.67 27.46 -3.80
C SER A 436 -15.09 28.85 -4.26
N LEU A 437 -16.15 28.93 -5.07
CA LEU A 437 -16.73 30.20 -5.52
C LEU A 437 -17.94 30.54 -4.68
N VAL A 438 -17.98 31.75 -4.13
CA VAL A 438 -19.16 32.29 -3.44
C VAL A 438 -19.83 33.33 -4.34
N ILE A 439 -21.12 33.16 -4.60
CA ILE A 439 -21.95 34.11 -5.35
C ILE A 439 -22.94 34.74 -4.37
N VAL A 440 -22.80 36.04 -4.14
CA VAL A 440 -23.65 36.81 -3.21
C VAL A 440 -24.83 37.43 -3.96
N ASN A 441 -25.98 37.57 -3.29
CA ASN A 441 -27.18 38.23 -3.83
C ASN A 441 -27.54 37.70 -5.23
N VAL A 442 -27.75 36.38 -5.30
CA VAL A 442 -27.99 35.63 -6.54
C VAL A 442 -29.25 36.16 -7.24
N ASN A 443 -29.17 36.34 -8.57
CA ASN A 443 -30.29 36.79 -9.40
C ASN A 443 -30.37 36.00 -10.71
N GLU A 444 -31.40 36.25 -11.53
CA GLU A 444 -31.65 35.55 -12.80
C GLU A 444 -30.42 35.43 -13.70
N ASN A 445 -29.54 36.45 -13.73
CA ASN A 445 -28.38 36.49 -14.60
C ASN A 445 -27.24 35.57 -14.14
N ASP A 446 -27.31 35.03 -12.93
CA ASP A 446 -26.37 34.04 -12.40
C ASP A 446 -26.75 32.60 -12.78
N THR A 447 -27.91 32.39 -13.41
CA THR A 447 -28.30 31.06 -13.92
C THR A 447 -27.34 30.61 -15.02
N GLY A 448 -26.86 29.37 -14.93
CA GLY A 448 -25.97 28.79 -15.93
C GLY A 448 -25.09 27.66 -15.39
N PHE A 449 -24.12 27.23 -16.20
CA PHE A 449 -23.11 26.26 -15.80
C PHE A 449 -21.84 26.95 -15.37
N TYR A 450 -21.22 26.45 -14.31
CA TYR A 450 -19.97 26.93 -13.75
C TYR A 450 -18.96 25.79 -13.71
N PHE A 451 -17.67 26.11 -13.83
CA PHE A 451 -16.62 25.14 -13.61
C PHE A 451 -15.35 25.83 -13.13
N CYS A 452 -14.53 25.08 -12.42
CA CYS A 452 -13.28 25.56 -11.85
C CYS A 452 -12.10 25.09 -12.69
N THR A 453 -11.06 25.92 -12.76
CA THR A 453 -9.77 25.61 -13.36
C THR A 453 -8.65 25.90 -12.37
N ALA A 454 -7.60 25.07 -12.38
CA ALA A 454 -6.41 25.28 -11.57
C ALA A 454 -5.17 25.25 -12.46
N LYS A 455 -4.33 26.28 -12.34
CA LYS A 455 -3.06 26.35 -13.07
C LYS A 455 -1.95 25.73 -12.25
N VAL A 456 -1.47 24.58 -12.70
CA VAL A 456 -0.39 23.82 -12.07
C VAL A 456 0.85 23.90 -12.97
N GLU A 457 1.82 24.70 -12.54
CA GLU A 457 3.00 25.03 -13.35
C GLU A 457 2.60 25.59 -14.74
N ASP A 458 2.84 24.83 -15.81
CA ASP A 458 2.52 25.17 -17.21
C ASP A 458 1.26 24.45 -17.75
N ARG A 459 0.53 23.73 -16.89
CA ARG A 459 -0.70 23.02 -17.25
C ARG A 459 -1.91 23.60 -16.55
N GLU A 460 -3.06 23.45 -17.19
CA GLU A 460 -4.35 23.82 -16.64
C GLU A 460 -5.19 22.56 -16.47
N VAL A 461 -5.75 22.39 -15.26
CA VAL A 461 -6.65 21.28 -14.93
C VAL A 461 -8.05 21.85 -14.79
N THR A 462 -9.04 21.23 -15.42
CA THR A 462 -10.43 21.67 -15.44
C THR A 462 -11.29 20.70 -14.63
N GLY A 463 -12.11 21.23 -13.73
CA GLY A 463 -13.11 20.48 -12.99
C GLY A 463 -14.37 20.21 -13.78
N GLU A 464 -15.22 19.34 -13.24
CA GLU A 464 -16.54 19.07 -13.80
C GLU A 464 -17.44 20.32 -13.75
N LYS A 465 -18.46 20.34 -14.61
CA LYS A 465 -19.43 21.45 -14.64
C LYS A 465 -20.49 21.26 -13.56
N VAL A 466 -20.84 22.35 -12.90
CA VAL A 466 -21.96 22.45 -11.96
C VAL A 466 -23.01 23.38 -12.51
N SER A 467 -24.28 23.03 -12.38
CA SER A 467 -25.40 23.90 -12.74
C SER A 467 -25.86 24.74 -11.54
N VAL A 468 -26.18 26.00 -11.81
CA VAL A 468 -26.84 26.90 -10.87
C VAL A 468 -28.14 27.37 -11.50
N SER A 469 -29.25 27.08 -10.82
CA SER A 469 -30.60 27.53 -11.18
C SER A 469 -31.13 28.46 -10.08
N VAL A 470 -31.60 29.63 -10.50
CA VAL A 470 -32.14 30.63 -9.58
C VAL A 470 -33.65 30.53 -9.58
N GLN A 471 -34.23 30.46 -8.38
CA GLN A 471 -35.67 30.49 -8.17
C GLN A 471 -36.08 31.74 -7.40
N GLY A 472 -37.23 32.32 -7.71
CA GLY A 472 -37.72 33.46 -6.94
C GLY A 472 -38.68 34.34 -7.70
N ILE A 473 -39.15 35.35 -6.97
CA ILE A 473 -40.11 36.34 -7.43
C ILE A 473 -39.48 37.71 -7.24
N LYS A 474 -39.49 38.54 -8.29
CA LYS A 474 -38.98 39.90 -8.23
C LYS A 474 -40.06 40.90 -8.62
N MET A 475 -40.19 41.92 -7.79
CA MET A 475 -41.05 43.07 -8.02
C MET A 475 -40.25 44.16 -8.73
N ALA A 476 -40.79 44.76 -9.80
CA ALA A 476 -40.07 45.82 -10.51
C ALA A 476 -39.95 47.11 -9.67
N SER A 477 -40.92 47.35 -8.79
CA SER A 477 -40.91 48.45 -7.82
C SER A 477 -41.59 47.98 -6.54
N LEU A 478 -41.14 48.51 -5.40
CA LEU A 478 -41.75 48.28 -4.09
C LEU A 478 -42.79 49.34 -3.74
N LYS A 479 -42.89 50.43 -4.50
CA LYS A 479 -43.82 51.54 -4.25
C LYS A 479 -44.43 52.05 -5.54
N TYR A 480 -45.76 52.21 -5.55
CA TYR A 480 -46.52 52.77 -6.66
C TYR A 480 -47.38 53.93 -6.15
N LYS A 481 -47.28 55.08 -6.81
CA LYS A 481 -48.19 56.21 -6.63
C LYS A 481 -49.07 56.31 -7.86
N VAL A 482 -50.38 56.33 -7.68
CA VAL A 482 -51.33 56.22 -8.78
C VAL A 482 -52.41 57.28 -8.63
N ASP A 483 -52.69 58.02 -9.68
CA ASP A 483 -53.75 59.02 -9.66
C ASP A 483 -55.13 58.34 -9.67
N TYR A 484 -56.11 58.93 -8.99
CA TYR A 484 -57.48 58.45 -8.96
C TYR A 484 -58.02 58.22 -10.38
N SER A 485 -58.81 57.16 -10.57
CA SER A 485 -59.39 56.69 -11.84
C SER A 485 -58.41 56.20 -12.91
N ARG A 486 -57.09 56.23 -12.68
CA ARG A 486 -56.10 55.64 -13.60
C ARG A 486 -55.93 54.14 -13.37
N ALA A 487 -55.25 53.48 -14.31
CA ALA A 487 -54.82 52.10 -14.16
C ALA A 487 -53.35 52.04 -13.72
N THR A 488 -52.98 51.01 -12.98
CA THR A 488 -51.59 50.71 -12.62
C THR A 488 -51.29 49.23 -12.83
N LYS A 489 -50.07 48.90 -13.23
CA LYS A 489 -49.61 47.52 -13.40
C LYS A 489 -48.47 47.23 -12.42
N LEU A 490 -48.74 46.39 -11.43
CA LEU A 490 -47.77 45.90 -10.47
C LEU A 490 -46.95 44.79 -11.13
N MET A 491 -45.78 45.16 -11.64
CA MET A 491 -44.94 44.26 -12.42
C MET A 491 -44.28 43.21 -11.51
N CYS A 492 -44.60 41.93 -11.72
CA CYS A 492 -44.06 40.77 -11.02
C CYS A 492 -43.41 39.84 -12.05
N THR A 493 -42.15 39.44 -11.82
CA THR A 493 -41.41 38.51 -12.69
C THR A 493 -40.96 37.31 -11.88
N PHE A 494 -41.11 36.11 -12.44
CA PHE A 494 -40.74 34.84 -11.81
C PHE A 494 -39.56 34.23 -12.57
N PHE A 495 -38.59 33.68 -11.82
CA PHE A 495 -37.45 32.98 -12.39
C PHE A 495 -37.58 31.51 -11.99
N ARG A 496 -37.98 30.61 -12.91
CA ARG A 496 -37.91 29.15 -12.73
C ARG A 496 -38.02 28.42 -14.07
N SER A 497 -37.36 27.26 -14.20
CA SER A 497 -37.55 26.28 -15.28
C SER A 497 -38.63 25.23 -14.87
N PRO A 498 -39.52 24.75 -15.77
CA PRO A 498 -40.95 24.49 -15.46
C PRO A 498 -41.29 23.05 -15.01
N ARG A 499 -42.50 22.78 -14.47
CA ARG A 499 -43.63 22.27 -15.29
C ARG A 499 -45.08 22.50 -14.81
N SER A 500 -45.34 22.98 -13.59
CA SER A 500 -46.71 23.31 -13.14
C SER A 500 -46.67 24.38 -12.05
N MET A 501 -47.00 25.62 -12.41
CA MET A 501 -47.02 26.75 -11.48
C MET A 501 -48.38 27.46 -11.60
N SER A 502 -48.89 28.01 -10.50
CA SER A 502 -49.98 29.00 -10.55
C SER A 502 -49.55 30.26 -9.82
N VAL A 503 -49.85 31.41 -10.43
CA VAL A 503 -49.57 32.74 -9.86
C VAL A 503 -50.84 33.27 -9.22
N CYS A 504 -50.72 33.76 -7.99
CA CYS A 504 -51.80 34.41 -7.27
C CYS A 504 -51.32 35.74 -6.69
N TRP A 505 -52.23 36.69 -6.58
CA TRP A 505 -51.98 37.95 -5.88
C TRP A 505 -52.78 38.04 -4.60
N TYR A 506 -52.18 38.65 -3.60
CA TYR A 506 -52.77 38.88 -2.30
C TYR A 506 -52.65 40.34 -1.93
N ARG A 507 -53.60 40.79 -1.12
CA ARG A 507 -53.62 42.12 -0.54
C ARG A 507 -53.75 42.02 0.97
N HIS A 508 -53.01 42.87 1.69
CA HIS A 508 -53.30 43.16 3.10
C HIS A 508 -54.31 44.31 3.18
N SER A 509 -55.45 44.03 3.79
CA SER A 509 -56.44 45.04 4.15
C SER A 509 -55.95 45.86 5.36
N LEU A 510 -56.60 47.01 5.62
CA LEU A 510 -56.27 47.94 6.71
C LEU A 510 -56.28 47.29 8.11
N ASP A 511 -56.95 46.15 8.26
CA ASP A 511 -57.03 45.32 9.47
C ASP A 511 -55.93 44.23 9.55
N SER A 512 -54.93 44.27 8.66
CA SER A 512 -53.86 43.27 8.51
C SER A 512 -54.33 41.86 8.09
N THR A 513 -55.58 41.70 7.64
CA THR A 513 -56.03 40.43 7.07
C THR A 513 -55.50 40.28 5.64
N THR A 514 -54.97 39.10 5.33
CA THR A 514 -54.48 38.76 3.99
C THR A 514 -55.63 38.17 3.18
N GLN A 515 -55.97 38.81 2.05
CA GLN A 515 -57.04 38.36 1.16
C GLN A 515 -56.48 38.05 -0.23
N ARG A 516 -56.89 36.90 -0.79
CA ARG A 516 -56.57 36.53 -2.17
C ARG A 516 -57.37 37.42 -3.11
N ILE A 517 -56.69 38.03 -4.08
CA ILE A 517 -57.33 38.84 -5.12
C ILE A 517 -57.97 37.91 -6.15
N VAL A 518 -59.27 38.12 -6.41
CA VAL A 518 -60.00 37.41 -7.44
C VAL A 518 -59.85 38.17 -8.76
N ILE A 519 -59.31 37.51 -9.78
CA ILE A 519 -59.12 38.08 -11.11
C ILE A 519 -60.43 37.98 -11.88
N ASP A 520 -61.07 39.12 -12.11
CA ASP A 520 -62.40 39.23 -12.72
C ASP A 520 -62.39 39.87 -14.11
N SER A 521 -61.21 40.25 -14.60
CA SER A 521 -60.99 40.99 -15.86
C SER A 521 -61.66 42.38 -15.93
N SER A 522 -62.29 42.85 -14.85
CA SER A 522 -63.00 44.14 -14.79
C SER A 522 -62.22 45.14 -13.94
N LYS A 523 -61.93 44.77 -12.68
CA LYS A 523 -61.16 45.55 -11.72
C LYS A 523 -59.71 45.10 -11.66
N TYR A 524 -59.49 43.77 -11.67
CA TYR A 524 -58.18 43.15 -11.58
C TYR A 524 -57.93 42.26 -12.80
N LYS A 525 -56.79 42.50 -13.48
CA LYS A 525 -56.36 41.76 -14.68
C LYS A 525 -54.93 41.21 -14.50
N GLY A 526 -54.55 40.24 -15.34
CA GLY A 526 -53.24 39.59 -15.30
C GLY A 526 -53.21 38.39 -14.35
N SER A 527 -52.14 38.23 -13.57
CA SER A 527 -51.92 37.08 -12.67
C SER A 527 -52.00 35.71 -13.37
N THR A 528 -51.49 35.62 -14.60
CA THR A 528 -51.39 34.38 -15.37
C THR A 528 -49.92 33.96 -15.54
N LEU A 529 -49.66 32.79 -16.12
CA LEU A 529 -48.30 32.35 -16.43
C LEU A 529 -47.65 33.21 -17.52
N ASP A 530 -48.44 33.68 -18.49
CA ASP A 530 -47.96 34.53 -19.59
C ASP A 530 -47.88 36.01 -19.19
N ASP A 531 -48.72 36.45 -18.24
CA ASP A 531 -48.67 37.79 -17.64
C ASP A 531 -48.80 37.71 -16.10
N PRO A 532 -47.70 37.45 -15.39
CA PRO A 532 -47.68 37.30 -13.93
C PRO A 532 -48.03 38.57 -13.15
N SER A 533 -48.04 39.72 -13.81
CA SER A 533 -48.24 41.03 -13.20
C SER A 533 -49.72 41.27 -12.88
N LEU A 534 -50.01 42.09 -11.87
CA LEU A 534 -51.38 42.49 -11.53
C LEU A 534 -51.66 43.89 -12.10
N GLU A 535 -52.65 44.01 -12.96
CA GLU A 535 -53.17 45.30 -13.40
C GLU A 535 -54.44 45.64 -12.61
N ILE A 536 -54.44 46.82 -11.98
CA ILE A 536 -55.58 47.39 -11.25
C ILE A 536 -56.14 48.53 -12.10
N VAL A 537 -57.40 48.40 -12.53
CA VAL A 537 -58.09 49.38 -13.38
C VAL A 537 -58.96 50.30 -12.53
N ASN A 538 -59.14 51.56 -12.95
CA ASN A 538 -59.98 52.57 -12.26
C ASN A 538 -59.68 52.64 -10.76
N VAL A 539 -58.42 52.91 -10.43
CA VAL A 539 -57.89 52.93 -9.05
C VAL A 539 -58.65 53.97 -8.20
N ASN A 540 -59.05 53.57 -6.98
CA ASN A 540 -59.73 54.42 -6.01
C ASN A 540 -59.11 54.26 -4.61
N GLU A 541 -59.52 55.05 -3.62
CA GLU A 541 -58.94 55.04 -2.27
C GLU A 541 -58.92 53.65 -1.62
N ASN A 542 -59.93 52.82 -1.91
CA ASN A 542 -60.01 51.47 -1.38
C ASN A 542 -59.01 50.52 -2.02
N ASP A 543 -58.20 50.92 -3.02
CA ASP A 543 -57.08 50.13 -3.55
C ASP A 543 -55.74 50.51 -2.90
N THR A 544 -55.73 51.48 -1.97
CA THR A 544 -54.54 51.78 -1.18
C THR A 544 -54.21 50.60 -0.25
N GLY A 545 -52.96 50.16 -0.24
CA GLY A 545 -52.57 49.04 0.61
C GLY A 545 -51.31 48.34 0.18
N SER A 546 -51.06 47.19 0.81
CA SER A 546 -49.90 46.34 0.54
C SER A 546 -50.32 45.11 -0.26
N TYR A 547 -49.56 44.81 -1.32
CA TYR A 547 -49.82 43.75 -2.28
C TYR A 547 -48.60 42.85 -2.42
N PHE A 548 -48.78 41.56 -2.64
CA PHE A 548 -47.70 40.65 -2.99
C PHE A 548 -48.19 39.53 -3.90
N CYS A 549 -47.33 39.06 -4.80
CA CYS A 549 -47.58 37.88 -5.61
C CYS A 549 -47.02 36.63 -4.90
N THR A 550 -47.70 35.51 -5.05
CA THR A 550 -47.16 34.19 -4.72
C THR A 550 -47.22 33.30 -5.94
N ALA A 551 -46.34 32.32 -5.97
CA ALA A 551 -46.43 31.24 -6.92
C ALA A 551 -46.31 29.90 -6.23
N THR A 552 -47.25 29.02 -6.57
CA THR A 552 -47.38 27.68 -6.01
C THR A 552 -47.09 26.63 -7.06
N PHE A 553 -46.36 25.58 -6.66
CA PHE A 553 -45.93 24.51 -7.55
C PHE A 553 -46.64 23.18 -7.28
N SER A 554 -46.61 22.26 -8.24
CA SER A 554 -47.08 20.88 -8.07
C SER A 554 -46.22 20.15 -7.02
N GLY A 555 -46.55 20.32 -5.75
CA GLY A 555 -45.74 19.90 -4.59
C GLY A 555 -45.97 20.72 -3.32
N ASN A 556 -46.82 21.77 -3.37
CA ASN A 556 -47.15 22.68 -2.25
C ASN A 556 -46.01 23.59 -1.75
N GLU A 557 -44.90 23.67 -2.49
CA GLU A 557 -43.94 24.75 -2.27
C GLU A 557 -44.54 26.07 -2.74
N GLU A 558 -44.50 27.10 -1.90
CA GLU A 558 -44.97 28.45 -2.20
C GLU A 558 -43.79 29.42 -2.12
N LEU A 559 -43.51 30.11 -3.24
CA LEU A 559 -42.63 31.26 -3.24
C LEU A 559 -43.48 32.51 -3.06
N ARG A 560 -43.03 33.42 -2.18
CA ARG A 560 -43.66 34.71 -1.93
C ARG A 560 -42.75 35.84 -2.40
N GLY A 561 -43.29 36.75 -3.20
CA GLY A 561 -42.58 37.95 -3.63
C GLY A 561 -42.58 39.03 -2.56
N ASP A 562 -41.70 40.02 -2.76
CA ASP A 562 -41.65 41.19 -1.89
C ASP A 562 -43.00 41.91 -1.84
N THR A 563 -43.27 42.52 -0.69
CA THR A 563 -44.50 43.31 -0.50
C THR A 563 -44.35 44.69 -1.13
N VAL A 564 -45.33 45.06 -1.94
CA VAL A 564 -45.41 46.32 -2.67
C VAL A 564 -46.50 47.20 -2.07
N SER A 565 -46.21 48.48 -1.85
CA SER A 565 -47.20 49.47 -1.41
C SER A 565 -47.79 50.26 -2.57
N VAL A 566 -49.12 50.34 -2.63
CA VAL A 566 -49.87 51.18 -3.57
C VAL A 566 -50.49 52.35 -2.79
N LEU A 567 -50.26 53.57 -3.26
CA LEU A 567 -50.83 54.81 -2.72
C LEU A 567 -51.61 55.54 -3.82
N VAL A 568 -52.87 55.85 -3.54
CA VAL A 568 -53.73 56.61 -4.46
C VAL A 568 -53.68 58.10 -4.13
N GLN A 569 -53.61 58.95 -5.16
CA GLN A 569 -53.50 60.41 -5.00
C GLN A 569 -54.43 61.16 -5.96
N GLY A 570 -54.77 62.41 -5.63
CA GLY A 570 -55.53 63.32 -6.49
C GLY A 570 -56.99 62.92 -6.66
N MET A 571 -57.85 63.34 -5.72
CA MET A 571 -59.31 63.32 -5.86
C MET A 571 -59.83 64.44 -6.75
#